data_AF-A0A3B5M1X0-F1
#
_entry.id   AF-A0A3B5M1X0-F1
#
_cell.length_a   1.000
_cell.length_b   1.000
_cell.length_c   1.000
_cell.angle_alpha   90.00
_cell.angle_beta   90.00
_cell.angle_gamma   90.00
#
_symmetry.space_group_name_H-M   'P 1'
#
loop_
_entity.id
_entity.type
_entity.pdbx_description
1 polymer ?
#
loop_
_entity_poly.entity_id
_entity_poly.type
_entity_poly.pdbx_seq_one_letter_code
_entity_poly.pdbx_strand_id
1 'polypeptide(L)'
;MAEVVQQRIEDRIPELEQLERVGLFTKKEVKSIIKKVTALEYKLHRLIVNKEDFIAYIQYEINVLELIKKRRIHWRAMKFLEGESVERFTSKYTLLQTGHL
;
A
#
# COMPACT_ATOMS: atom_id res chain seq x y z
N MET A 1 -7.26 13.25 -20.88
CA MET A 1 -7.19 13.25 -19.39
C MET A 1 -7.62 11.88 -18.84
N ALA A 2 -8.86 11.45 -19.05
CA ALA A 2 -9.35 10.16 -18.56
C ALA A 2 -8.57 8.95 -19.11
N GLU A 3 -8.22 8.93 -20.40
CA GLU A 3 -7.44 7.83 -21.00
C GLU A 3 -6.05 7.69 -20.39
N VAL A 4 -5.33 8.80 -20.17
CA VAL A 4 -4.00 8.78 -19.57
C VAL A 4 -4.06 8.29 -18.12
N VAL A 5 -5.07 8.72 -17.37
CA VAL A 5 -5.30 8.23 -16.00
C VAL A 5 -5.63 6.74 -16.02
N GLN A 6 -6.48 6.29 -16.94
CA GLN A 6 -6.87 4.88 -17.06
C GLN A 6 -5.67 3.99 -17.35
N GLN A 7 -4.84 4.36 -18.34
CA GLN A 7 -3.63 3.63 -18.69
C GLN A 7 -2.68 3.49 -17.48
N ARG A 8 -2.44 4.57 -16.73
CA ARG A 8 -1.61 4.53 -15.52
C ARG A 8 -2.17 3.63 -14.43
N ILE A 9 -3.50 3.53 -14.32
CA ILE A 9 -4.11 2.59 -13.38
C ILE A 9 -3.93 1.16 -13.87
N GLU A 10 -4.14 0.89 -15.16
CA GLU A 10 -3.96 -0.42 -15.78
C GLU A 10 -2.54 -0.96 -15.60
N ASP A 11 -1.52 -0.11 -15.76
CA ASP A 11 -0.11 -0.47 -15.54
C ASP A 11 0.17 -0.91 -14.09
N ARG A 12 -0.62 -0.42 -13.11
CA ARG A 12 -0.44 -0.73 -11.67
C ARG A 12 -1.23 -1.97 -11.21
N ILE A 13 -2.27 -2.37 -11.94
CA ILE A 13 -3.09 -3.55 -11.60
C ILE A 13 -2.23 -4.81 -11.39
N PRO A 14 -1.30 -5.21 -12.28
CA PRO A 14 -0.58 -6.47 -12.13
C PRO A 14 0.23 -6.53 -10.83
N GLU A 15 0.82 -5.42 -10.39
CA GLU A 15 1.59 -5.36 -9.14
C GLU A 15 0.69 -5.50 -7.92
N LEU A 16 -0.48 -4.86 -7.93
CA LEU A 16 -1.46 -4.94 -6.85
C LEU A 16 -2.10 -6.34 -6.75
N GLU A 17 -2.39 -6.97 -7.89
CA GLU A 17 -2.87 -8.36 -7.95
C GLU A 17 -1.81 -9.33 -7.42
N GLN A 18 -0.54 -9.11 -7.74
CA GLN A 18 0.54 -9.91 -7.17
C GLN A 18 0.61 -9.76 -5.65
N LEU A 19 0.52 -8.52 -5.14
CA LEU A 19 0.51 -8.22 -3.70
C LEU A 19 -0.69 -8.84 -2.97
N GLU A 20 -1.84 -8.93 -3.63
CA GLU A 20 -3.01 -9.65 -3.14
C GLU A 20 -2.77 -11.16 -3.10
N ARG A 21 -2.24 -11.73 -4.21
CA ARG A 21 -2.01 -13.17 -4.36
C ARG A 21 -1.05 -13.73 -3.32
N VAL A 22 -0.03 -12.95 -2.94
CA VAL A 22 0.93 -13.35 -1.90
C VAL A 22 0.41 -13.08 -0.47
N GLY A 23 -0.81 -12.54 -0.33
CA GLY A 23 -1.43 -12.25 0.97
C GLY A 23 -0.85 -11.03 1.69
N LEU A 24 -0.06 -10.18 1.01
CA LEU A 24 0.45 -8.94 1.59
C LEU A 24 -0.64 -7.87 1.70
N PHE A 25 -1.64 -7.91 0.82
CA PHE A 25 -2.81 -7.02 0.84
C PHE A 25 -4.10 -7.81 0.70
N THR A 26 -5.16 -7.29 1.30
CA THR A 26 -6.51 -7.81 1.09
C THR A 26 -7.17 -7.14 -0.14
N LYS A 27 -8.15 -7.81 -0.76
CA LYS A 27 -8.98 -7.24 -1.84
C LYS A 27 -9.53 -5.86 -1.53
N LYS A 28 -9.95 -5.63 -0.28
CA LYS A 28 -10.51 -4.34 0.18
C LYS A 28 -9.46 -3.23 0.17
N GLU A 29 -8.23 -3.56 0.56
CA GLU A 29 -7.12 -2.61 0.57
C GLU A 29 -6.64 -2.30 -0.83
N VAL A 30 -6.50 -3.32 -1.70
CA VAL A 30 -6.19 -3.13 -3.12
C VAL A 30 -7.20 -2.19 -3.78
N LYS A 31 -8.50 -2.43 -3.58
CA LYS A 31 -9.56 -1.55 -4.08
C LYS A 31 -9.45 -0.11 -3.53
N SER A 32 -9.06 0.04 -2.27
CA SER A 32 -8.86 1.35 -1.65
C SER A 32 -7.63 2.08 -2.21
N ILE A 33 -6.54 1.35 -2.49
CA ILE A 33 -5.34 1.88 -3.15
C ILE A 33 -5.68 2.37 -4.55
N ILE A 34 -6.36 1.53 -5.36
CA ILE A 34 -6.78 1.91 -6.71
C ILE A 34 -7.62 3.19 -6.65
N LYS A 35 -8.65 3.24 -5.80
CA LYS A 35 -9.50 4.43 -5.64
C LYS A 35 -8.69 5.68 -5.28
N LYS A 36 -7.72 5.55 -4.38
CA LYS A 36 -6.89 6.69 -3.92
C LYS A 36 -5.95 7.17 -5.01
N VAL A 37 -5.32 6.24 -5.74
CA VAL A 37 -4.40 6.54 -6.84
C VAL A 37 -5.15 7.19 -7.99
N THR A 38 -6.30 6.64 -8.38
CA THR A 38 -7.16 7.26 -9.41
C THR A 38 -7.47 8.71 -9.05
N ALA A 39 -7.88 8.99 -7.80
CA ALA A 39 -8.16 10.35 -7.36
C ALA A 39 -6.93 11.28 -7.41
N LEU A 40 -5.73 10.76 -7.15
CA LEU A 40 -4.50 11.55 -7.25
C LEU A 40 -4.08 11.78 -8.70
N GLU A 41 -4.16 10.77 -9.57
CA GLU A 41 -3.87 10.89 -11.00
C GLU A 41 -4.79 11.93 -11.67
N TYR A 42 -6.08 11.96 -11.33
CA TYR A 42 -7.00 13.01 -11.78
C TYR A 42 -6.58 14.41 -11.31
N LYS A 43 -6.01 14.56 -10.10
CA LYS A 43 -5.50 15.85 -9.61
C LYS A 43 -4.24 16.28 -10.35
N LEU A 44 -3.37 15.33 -10.72
CA LEU A 44 -2.15 15.62 -11.47
C LEU A 44 -2.41 15.97 -12.94
N HIS A 45 -3.46 15.40 -13.53
CA HIS A 45 -3.79 15.60 -14.95
C HIS A 45 -4.84 16.69 -15.22
N ARG A 46 -5.30 17.42 -14.20
CA ARG A 46 -6.24 18.56 -14.37
C ARG A 46 -5.55 19.76 -15.00
N LEU A 47 -6.34 20.71 -15.53
CA LEU A 47 -5.82 21.89 -16.25
C LEU A 47 -4.94 22.80 -15.39
N ILE A 48 -5.26 22.96 -14.10
CA ILE A 48 -4.51 23.82 -13.17
C ILE A 48 -3.88 22.92 -12.10
N VAL A 49 -2.59 22.60 -12.23
CA VAL A 49 -1.90 21.69 -11.30
C VAL A 49 -1.14 22.50 -10.25
N ASN A 50 -1.24 22.09 -8.97
CA ASN A 50 -0.50 22.71 -7.89
C ASN A 50 0.69 21.83 -7.49
N LYS A 51 1.79 22.45 -7.03
CA LYS A 51 2.94 21.73 -6.46
C LYS A 51 2.55 20.78 -5.33
N GLU A 52 1.54 21.15 -4.56
CA GLU A 52 1.04 20.38 -3.42
C GLU A 52 0.43 19.04 -3.83
N ASP A 53 -0.19 18.96 -5.02
CA ASP A 53 -0.75 17.71 -5.53
C ASP A 53 0.36 16.70 -5.87
N PHE A 54 1.48 17.18 -6.43
CA PHE A 54 2.67 16.35 -6.65
C PHE A 54 3.28 15.87 -5.34
N ILE A 55 3.45 16.77 -4.36
CA ILE A 55 3.99 16.41 -3.05
C ILE A 55 3.08 15.37 -2.38
N ALA A 56 1.76 15.56 -2.43
CA ALA A 56 0.80 14.63 -1.87
C ALA A 56 0.85 13.25 -2.55
N TYR A 57 1.03 13.21 -3.87
CA TYR A 57 1.20 11.95 -4.62
C TYR A 57 2.49 11.23 -4.24
N ILE A 58 3.62 11.95 -4.23
CA ILE A 58 4.93 11.39 -3.84
C ILE A 58 4.88 10.85 -2.42
N GLN A 59 4.31 11.61 -1.48
CA GLN A 59 4.17 11.17 -0.08
C GLN A 59 3.29 9.92 0.02
N TYR A 60 2.20 9.85 -0.76
CA TYR A 60 1.34 8.67 -0.80
C TYR A 60 2.11 7.43 -1.29
N GLU A 61 2.88 7.54 -2.37
CA GLU A 61 3.68 6.44 -2.90
C GLU A 61 4.76 5.98 -1.91
N ILE A 62 5.44 6.91 -1.23
CA ILE A 62 6.39 6.59 -0.15
C ILE A 62 5.68 5.79 0.95
N ASN A 63 4.52 6.24 1.43
CA ASN A 63 3.77 5.58 2.49
C ASN A 63 3.34 4.16 2.09
N VAL A 64 2.92 3.96 0.84
CA VAL A 64 2.55 2.63 0.31
C VAL A 64 3.77 1.71 0.27
N LEU A 65 4.92 2.20 -0.21
CA LEU A 65 6.16 1.43 -0.25
C LEU A 65 6.65 1.05 1.15
N GLU A 66 6.57 1.95 2.12
CA GLU A 66 6.89 1.65 3.52
C GLU A 66 5.96 0.58 4.11
N LEU A 67 4.66 0.66 3.82
CA LEU A 67 3.69 -0.34 4.24
C LEU A 67 4.01 -1.72 3.66
N ILE A 68 4.33 -1.79 2.36
CA ILE A 68 4.75 -3.03 1.69
C ILE A 68 6.01 -3.61 2.37
N LYS A 69 7.01 -2.77 2.64
CA LYS A 69 8.26 -3.21 3.31
C LYS A 69 7.97 -3.78 4.70
N LYS A 70 7.19 -3.07 5.53
CA LYS A 70 6.81 -3.52 6.88
C LYS A 70 6.09 -4.87 6.85
N ARG A 71 5.09 -5.01 5.96
CA ARG A 71 4.35 -6.27 5.79
C ARG A 71 5.21 -7.41 5.28
N ARG A 72 6.15 -7.14 4.36
CA ARG A 72 7.07 -8.17 3.85
C ARG A 72 8.00 -8.69 4.94
N ILE A 73 8.52 -7.80 5.80
CA ILE A 73 9.33 -8.20 6.96
C ILE A 73 8.50 -9.04 7.92
N HIS A 74 7.28 -8.59 8.25
CA HIS A 74 6.37 -9.32 9.13
C HIS A 74 6.04 -10.72 8.58
N TRP A 75 5.67 -10.80 7.30
CA TRP A 75 5.35 -12.06 6.63
C TRP A 75 6.55 -13.00 6.57
N ARG A 76 7.75 -12.46 6.29
CA ARG A 76 8.99 -13.24 6.33
C ARG A 76 9.25 -13.76 7.73
N ALA A 77 9.17 -12.92 8.76
CA ALA A 77 9.35 -13.35 10.14
C ALA A 77 8.35 -14.46 10.53
N MET A 78 7.06 -14.31 10.21
CA MET A 78 6.05 -15.36 10.44
C MET A 78 6.39 -16.70 9.77
N LYS A 79 6.97 -16.68 8.57
CA LYS A 79 7.40 -17.90 7.86
C LYS A 79 8.58 -18.62 8.51
N PHE A 80 9.43 -17.89 9.24
CA PHE A 80 10.63 -18.44 9.89
C PHE A 80 10.40 -18.83 11.36
N LEU A 81 9.35 -18.31 12.00
CA LEU A 81 9.03 -18.59 13.39
C LEU A 81 8.08 -19.80 13.49
N GLU A 82 8.28 -20.63 14.51
CA GLU A 82 7.39 -21.76 14.83
C GLU A 82 6.87 -21.65 16.28
N GLY A 83 5.64 -22.14 16.51
CA GLY A 83 5.02 -22.24 17.84
C GLY A 83 4.83 -20.89 18.57
N GLU A 84 5.13 -20.88 19.86
CA GLU A 84 4.93 -19.73 20.78
C GLU A 84 5.66 -18.44 20.31
N SER A 85 6.72 -18.60 19.51
CA SER A 85 7.47 -17.48 18.94
C SER A 85 6.63 -16.66 17.95
N VAL A 86 5.68 -17.30 17.25
CA VAL A 86 4.76 -16.63 16.32
C VAL A 86 3.77 -15.77 17.11
N GLU A 87 3.17 -16.30 18.17
CA GLU A 87 2.18 -15.61 19.00
C GLU A 87 2.77 -14.40 19.74
N ARG A 88 4.00 -14.54 20.25
CA ARG A 88 4.73 -13.41 20.86
C ARG A 88 5.04 -12.32 19.83
N PHE A 89 5.42 -12.70 18.61
CA PHE A 89 5.69 -11.76 17.53
C PHE A 89 4.43 -11.05 17.04
N THR A 90 3.32 -11.77 16.81
CA THR A 90 2.03 -11.17 16.41
C THR A 90 1.50 -10.22 17.45
N SER A 91 1.59 -10.58 18.73
CA SER A 91 1.15 -9.75 19.85
C SER A 91 1.98 -8.47 19.96
N LYS A 92 3.31 -8.57 19.98
CA LYS A 92 4.19 -7.39 20.00
C LYS A 92 4.00 -6.48 18.79
N TYR A 93 3.90 -7.08 17.60
CA TYR A 93 3.69 -6.32 16.36
C TYR A 93 2.35 -5.58 16.38
N THR A 94 1.28 -6.22 16.85
CA THR A 94 -0.05 -5.60 16.97
C THR A 94 -0.03 -4.41 17.94
N LEU A 95 0.59 -4.56 19.12
CA LEU A 95 0.74 -3.48 20.09
C LEU A 95 1.52 -2.27 19.52
N LEU A 96 2.56 -2.56 18.73
CA LEU A 96 3.38 -1.54 18.07
C LEU A 96 2.62 -0.81 16.96
N GLN A 97 1.62 -1.46 16.33
CA GLN A 97 0.73 -0.82 15.34
C GLN A 97 -0.40 -0.01 15.98
N THR A 98 -0.90 -0.40 17.16
CA THR A 98 -1.99 0.31 17.86
C THR A 98 -1.52 1.43 18.77
N GLY A 99 -0.20 1.61 18.94
CA GLY A 99 0.37 2.70 19.75
C GLY A 99 0.20 2.48 21.26
N HIS A 100 -0.06 1.25 21.69
CA HIS A 100 -0.09 0.86 23.10
C HIS A 100 1.31 0.38 23.49
N LEU A 101 2.19 1.34 23.81
CA LEU A 101 3.48 1.09 24.45
C LEU A 101 3.36 1.29 25.95
#